data_AF-A0A6P4IQL0-F1
#
_entry.id   AF-A0A6P4IQL0-F1
#
_cell.length_a   1.000
_cell.length_b   1.000
_cell.length_c   1.000
_cell.angle_alpha   90.00
_cell.angle_beta   90.00
_cell.angle_gamma   90.00
#
_symmetry.space_group_name_H-M   'P 1'
#
loop_
_entity.id
_entity.type
_entity.pdbx_description
1 polymer ?
#
loop_
_entity_poly.entity_id
_entity_poly.type
_entity_poly.pdbx_seq_one_letter_code
_entity_poly.pdbx_strand_id
1 'polypeptide(L)'
;MALITEPGKSDFIVANVSNSHNDAVAFQVKFAKDLTVAQLKSKLEILTGGCAGTMKVEVYKGETCLSTLDNNDALLGYYANSDGLRLHVIDSFASFSFDNAPVEKFELTKDQYEQRTDSVRNYLKQNRLGKYNEEEMQQAEEKRRLQAEEIQKRAELCVIGARCEVSVPGNPTRRGTIRYNGQLEGKNGHFIGIEYDEPLGKNNGSVAGKAYFSCAPNYGGFVSPLSVTVGDFPPEDFNLDDEL
;
A
#
# COMPACT_ATOMS: atom_id res chain seq x y z
N MET A 1 -30.41 14.83 42.68
CA MET A 1 -30.74 15.66 41.51
C MET A 1 -29.86 15.20 40.37
N ALA A 2 -30.44 14.46 39.42
CA ALA A 2 -29.74 14.00 38.23
C ALA A 2 -29.60 15.19 37.25
N LEU A 3 -28.36 15.48 36.84
CA LEU A 3 -28.09 16.47 35.79
C LEU A 3 -28.46 15.85 34.45
N ILE A 4 -29.44 16.48 33.80
CA ILE A 4 -29.94 16.14 32.48
C ILE A 4 -28.86 16.58 31.48
N THR A 5 -28.20 15.63 30.84
CA THR A 5 -27.26 15.89 29.74
C THR A 5 -28.06 16.18 28.47
N GLU A 6 -27.99 17.42 27.96
CA GLU A 6 -28.61 17.77 26.69
C GLU A 6 -27.91 17.06 25.51
N PRO A 7 -28.67 16.57 24.51
CA PRO A 7 -28.10 15.85 23.38
C PRO A 7 -27.56 16.86 22.36
N GLY A 8 -26.23 16.96 22.24
CA GLY A 8 -25.60 17.63 21.09
C GLY A 8 -24.33 18.45 21.34
N LYS A 9 -23.80 18.53 22.57
CA LYS A 9 -22.56 19.27 22.83
C LYS A 9 -21.38 18.29 22.84
N SER A 10 -20.63 18.20 21.74
CA SER A 10 -19.37 17.45 21.72
C SER A 10 -18.41 18.04 22.78
N ASP A 11 -17.74 17.19 23.55
CA ASP A 11 -16.69 17.61 24.50
C ASP A 11 -15.40 18.08 23.82
N PHE A 12 -15.40 18.04 22.49
CA PHE A 12 -14.26 18.37 21.65
C PHE A 12 -14.64 19.43 20.62
N ILE A 13 -13.65 20.17 20.18
CA ILE A 13 -13.70 20.98 18.97
C ILE A 13 -12.76 20.42 17.91
N VAL A 14 -13.14 20.57 16.65
CA VAL A 14 -12.23 20.39 15.52
C VAL A 14 -11.85 21.78 14.99
N ALA A 15 -10.56 22.09 15.05
CA ALA A 15 -10.02 23.40 14.66
C ALA A 15 -8.83 23.27 13.71
N ASN A 16 -8.69 24.22 12.80
CA ASN A 16 -7.55 24.33 11.91
C ASN A 16 -6.42 25.06 12.65
N VAL A 17 -5.17 24.65 12.44
CA VAL A 17 -4.02 25.31 13.07
C VAL A 17 -3.16 25.95 11.99
N SER A 18 -2.87 27.23 12.19
CA SER A 18 -2.00 28.04 11.33
C SER A 18 -0.97 28.76 12.20
N ASN A 19 0.11 29.22 11.60
CA ASN A 19 1.12 30.00 12.32
C ASN A 19 1.55 31.24 11.52
N SER A 20 2.19 32.22 12.16
CA SER A 20 2.54 33.48 11.50
C SER A 20 3.69 33.38 10.47
N HIS A 21 4.29 32.20 10.29
CA HIS A 21 5.33 31.95 9.27
C HIS A 21 4.78 31.15 8.06
N ASN A 22 3.71 30.39 8.24
CA ASN A 22 3.08 29.57 7.23
C ASN A 22 1.58 29.41 7.54
N ASP A 23 0.72 29.81 6.61
CA ASP A 23 -0.73 29.69 6.75
C ASP A 23 -1.23 28.22 6.72
N ALA A 24 -0.39 27.27 6.28
CA ALA A 24 -0.75 25.85 6.16
C ALA A 24 0.10 24.97 7.08
N VAL A 25 -0.31 24.79 8.34
CA VAL A 25 0.41 23.92 9.30
C VAL A 25 -0.41 22.68 9.68
N ALA A 26 -1.72 22.77 9.87
CA ALA A 26 -2.57 21.58 10.04
C ALA A 26 -4.02 21.83 9.60
N PHE A 27 -4.53 20.97 8.71
CA PHE A 27 -5.83 21.17 8.07
C PHE A 27 -7.03 20.92 8.97
N GLN A 28 -6.93 20.11 10.03
CA GLN A 28 -7.99 19.88 11.05
C GLN A 28 -7.42 19.08 12.22
N VAL A 29 -7.44 19.62 13.44
CA VAL A 29 -6.97 18.98 14.68
C VAL A 29 -8.09 19.00 15.73
N LYS A 30 -8.25 17.89 16.46
CA LYS A 30 -9.27 17.74 17.50
C LYS A 30 -8.69 18.09 18.88
N PHE A 31 -9.33 19.03 19.58
CA PHE A 31 -8.98 19.46 20.93
C PHE A 31 -10.15 19.26 21.90
N ALA A 32 -9.86 18.88 23.14
CA ALA A 32 -10.88 18.79 24.18
C ALA A 32 -11.18 20.17 24.77
N LYS A 33 -12.46 20.46 25.05
CA LYS A 33 -12.92 21.77 25.53
C LYS A 33 -12.49 22.07 26.98
N ASP A 34 -12.16 21.04 27.75
CA ASP A 34 -11.67 21.09 29.12
C ASP A 34 -10.14 21.29 29.21
N LEU A 35 -9.43 21.37 28.08
CA LEU A 35 -8.02 21.76 28.09
C LEU A 35 -7.86 23.20 28.55
N THR A 36 -6.90 23.45 29.43
CA THR A 36 -6.50 24.83 29.72
C THR A 36 -5.76 25.43 28.54
N VAL A 37 -5.78 26.76 28.42
CA VAL A 37 -5.00 27.47 27.39
C VAL A 37 -3.50 27.13 27.49
N ALA A 38 -2.96 26.95 28.68
CA ALA A 38 -1.57 26.50 28.86
C ALA A 38 -1.31 25.13 28.21
N GLN A 39 -2.19 24.14 28.47
CA GLN A 39 -2.09 22.81 27.88
C GLN A 39 -2.27 22.83 26.36
N LEU A 40 -3.15 23.69 25.86
CA LEU A 40 -3.32 23.90 24.43
C LEU A 40 -2.06 24.48 23.79
N LYS A 41 -1.43 25.50 24.40
CA LYS A 41 -0.18 26.11 23.92
C LYS A 41 0.95 25.07 23.85
N SER A 42 1.10 24.20 24.85
CA SER A 42 2.07 23.09 24.80
C SER A 42 1.81 22.10 23.66
N LYS A 43 0.55 21.86 23.29
CA LYS A 43 0.22 21.03 22.11
C LYS A 43 0.50 21.76 20.80
N LEU A 44 0.22 23.06 20.74
CA LEU A 44 0.50 23.90 19.58
C LEU A 44 2.00 24.07 19.35
N GLU A 45 2.83 24.02 20.38
CA GLU A 45 4.29 24.02 20.27
C GLU A 45 4.80 22.85 19.43
N ILE A 46 4.31 21.63 19.68
CA ILE A 46 4.67 20.44 18.89
C ILE A 46 4.23 20.58 17.42
N LEU A 47 3.07 21.20 17.19
CA LEU A 47 2.48 21.32 15.85
C LEU A 47 3.08 22.46 15.03
N THR A 48 3.43 23.58 15.66
CA THR A 48 3.81 24.84 14.99
C THR A 48 5.27 25.22 15.18
N GLY A 49 5.96 24.60 16.13
CA GLY A 49 7.34 24.94 16.51
C GLY A 49 7.49 26.23 17.32
N GLY A 50 6.39 26.90 17.69
CA GLY A 50 6.42 28.08 18.57
C GLY A 50 6.59 27.68 20.03
N CYS A 51 7.21 28.52 20.85
CA CYS A 51 7.40 28.27 22.27
C CYS A 51 6.10 28.56 23.04
N ALA A 52 5.59 27.61 23.83
CA ALA A 52 4.34 27.77 24.58
C ALA A 52 4.35 28.97 25.55
N GLY A 53 5.54 29.39 26.01
CA GLY A 53 5.70 30.53 26.91
C GLY A 53 5.62 31.90 26.22
N THR A 54 5.95 31.98 24.92
CA THR A 54 6.00 33.26 24.18
C THR A 54 4.92 33.38 23.11
N MET A 55 4.34 32.26 22.68
CA MET A 55 3.31 32.25 21.64
C MET A 55 2.02 32.95 22.08
N LYS A 56 1.44 33.71 21.15
CA LYS A 56 0.09 34.25 21.24
C LYS A 56 -0.81 33.46 20.31
N VAL A 57 -2.01 33.11 20.77
CA VAL A 57 -2.96 32.30 19.99
C VAL A 57 -4.23 33.09 19.79
N GLU A 58 -4.61 33.32 18.54
CA GLU A 58 -5.84 33.98 18.15
C GLU A 58 -6.83 32.97 17.55
N VAL A 59 -8.11 33.13 17.85
CA VAL A 59 -9.18 32.25 17.39
C VAL A 59 -9.97 32.97 16.31
N TYR A 60 -10.02 32.39 15.11
CA TYR A 60 -10.70 32.92 13.94
C TYR A 60 -11.88 32.05 13.52
N LYS A 61 -12.90 32.68 12.93
CA LYS A 61 -13.96 32.02 12.16
C LYS A 61 -14.02 32.66 10.79
N GLY A 62 -13.51 31.95 9.77
CA GLY A 62 -13.21 32.59 8.48
C GLY A 62 -12.12 33.65 8.65
N GLU A 63 -12.40 34.89 8.22
CA GLU A 63 -11.47 36.03 8.33
C GLU A 63 -11.66 36.85 9.62
N THR A 64 -12.71 36.59 10.39
CA THR A 64 -13.02 37.36 11.60
C THR A 64 -12.29 36.78 12.82
N CYS A 65 -11.49 37.62 13.49
CA CYS A 65 -10.90 37.29 14.79
C CYS A 65 -11.98 37.37 15.88
N LEU A 66 -12.22 36.27 16.60
CA LEU A 66 -13.20 36.19 17.67
C LEU A 66 -12.59 36.58 19.02
N SER A 67 -11.41 36.06 19.32
CA SER A 67 -10.77 36.23 20.62
C SER A 67 -9.29 35.85 20.59
N THR A 68 -8.53 36.41 21.52
CA THR A 68 -7.15 35.99 21.82
C THR A 68 -7.14 35.16 23.10
N LEU A 69 -6.36 34.07 23.12
CA LEU A 69 -6.18 33.23 24.31
C LEU A 69 -5.16 33.87 25.27
N ASP A 70 -5.66 34.78 26.10
CA ASP A 70 -4.89 35.64 27.01
C ASP A 70 -4.73 35.08 28.43
N ASN A 71 -5.64 34.23 28.88
CA ASN A 71 -5.58 33.59 30.21
C ASN A 71 -5.20 32.10 30.11
N ASN A 72 -4.03 31.75 30.63
CA ASN A 72 -3.46 30.40 30.59
C ASN A 72 -4.26 29.35 31.42
N ASP A 73 -4.97 29.78 32.46
CA ASP A 73 -5.74 28.90 33.36
C ASP A 73 -7.18 28.68 32.88
N ALA A 74 -7.65 29.49 31.94
CA ALA A 74 -8.99 29.36 31.38
C ALA A 74 -9.11 28.13 30.47
N LEU A 75 -10.32 27.56 30.42
CA LEU A 75 -10.64 26.42 29.57
C LEU A 75 -10.83 26.84 28.12
N LEU A 76 -10.38 26.02 27.18
CA LEU A 76 -10.52 26.24 25.74
C LEU A 76 -11.98 26.44 25.33
N GLY A 77 -12.90 25.68 25.94
CA GLY A 77 -14.33 25.77 25.68
C GLY A 77 -14.94 27.15 25.95
N TYR A 78 -14.29 28.02 26.73
CA TYR A 78 -14.69 29.41 26.92
C TYR A 78 -14.47 30.25 25.66
N TYR A 79 -13.34 30.05 24.97
CA TYR A 79 -12.93 30.82 23.80
C TYR A 79 -13.37 30.17 22.48
N ALA A 80 -13.44 28.84 22.44
CA ALA A 80 -13.73 28.06 21.24
C ALA A 80 -14.74 26.95 21.56
N ASN A 81 -16.01 27.19 21.24
CA ASN A 81 -17.13 26.30 21.59
C ASN A 81 -17.74 25.56 20.39
N SER A 82 -17.32 25.87 19.16
CA SER A 82 -17.81 25.30 17.90
C SER A 82 -16.68 24.75 17.05
N ASP A 83 -17.01 23.82 16.15
CA ASP A 83 -16.08 23.31 15.14
C ASP A 83 -15.83 24.34 14.02
N GLY A 84 -14.77 24.10 13.23
CA GLY A 84 -14.43 24.90 12.05
C GLY A 84 -13.73 26.23 12.38
N LEU A 85 -13.25 26.40 13.61
CA LEU A 85 -12.45 27.55 14.02
C LEU A 85 -11.00 27.38 13.58
N ARG A 86 -10.28 28.49 13.39
CA ARG A 86 -8.85 28.51 13.11
C ARG A 86 -8.09 29.08 14.30
N LEU A 87 -7.20 28.28 14.89
CA LEU A 87 -6.23 28.72 15.89
C LEU A 87 -4.99 29.22 15.14
N HIS A 88 -4.74 30.52 15.22
CA HIS A 88 -3.59 31.19 14.60
C HIS A 88 -2.52 31.47 15.65
N VAL A 89 -1.37 30.82 15.51
CA VAL A 89 -0.24 30.93 16.44
C VAL A 89 0.72 32.01 15.95
N ILE A 90 0.82 33.09 16.70
CA ILE A 90 1.74 34.20 16.47
C ILE A 90 2.90 34.04 17.44
N ASP A 91 4.08 33.76 16.92
CA ASP A 91 5.30 33.66 17.71
C ASP A 91 6.52 34.09 16.89
N SER A 92 7.60 34.43 17.59
CA SER A 92 8.92 34.50 16.97
C SER A 92 9.45 33.09 16.84
N PHE A 93 8.97 32.35 15.82
CA PHE A 93 9.54 31.07 15.47
C PHE A 93 11.03 31.29 15.28
N ALA A 94 11.85 30.72 16.18
CA ALA A 94 13.26 30.60 15.95
C ALA A 94 13.36 29.75 14.69
N SER A 95 13.43 30.41 13.55
CA SER A 95 13.69 29.77 12.30
C SER A 95 14.96 28.99 12.57
N PHE A 96 14.87 27.66 12.58
CA PHE A 96 15.98 26.89 12.11
C PHE A 96 16.10 27.30 10.64
N SER A 97 16.72 28.46 10.42
CA SER A 97 17.32 28.81 9.16
C SER A 97 18.45 27.80 9.03
N PHE A 98 18.07 26.57 8.68
CA PHE A 98 19.00 25.63 8.11
C PHE A 98 19.56 26.39 6.93
N ASP A 99 20.85 26.66 7.00
CA ASP A 99 21.58 27.18 5.88
C ASP A 99 21.40 26.14 4.77
N ASN A 100 20.42 26.36 3.90
CA ASN A 100 20.12 25.52 2.75
C ASN A 100 21.18 25.71 1.66
N ALA A 101 22.33 26.30 2.01
CA ALA A 101 23.54 26.20 1.24
C ALA A 101 23.72 24.71 0.85
N PRO A 102 23.85 24.41 -0.45
CA PRO A 102 24.02 23.05 -0.91
C PRO A 102 25.32 22.49 -0.33
N VAL A 103 25.20 21.69 0.72
CA VAL A 103 26.31 20.91 1.26
C VAL A 103 26.61 19.82 0.23
N GLU A 104 27.86 19.77 -0.21
CA GLU A 104 28.33 18.71 -1.09
C GLU A 104 28.10 17.37 -0.40
N LYS A 105 27.24 16.54 -1.01
CA LYS A 105 26.97 15.21 -0.46
C LYS A 105 28.24 14.41 -0.58
N PHE A 106 28.73 13.92 0.56
CA PHE A 106 29.84 12.99 0.57
C PHE A 106 29.39 11.66 -0.02
N GLU A 107 29.85 11.35 -1.24
CA GLU A 107 29.63 10.07 -1.91
C GLU A 107 30.89 9.22 -1.85
N LEU A 108 30.79 8.02 -1.27
CA LEU A 108 31.86 7.03 -1.33
C LEU A 108 31.82 6.33 -2.68
N THR A 109 32.99 6.15 -3.30
CA THR A 109 33.09 5.26 -4.45
C THR A 109 32.81 3.82 -4.02
N LYS A 110 32.39 2.97 -4.97
CA LYS A 110 32.11 1.55 -4.68
C LYS A 110 33.32 0.85 -4.05
N ASP A 111 34.51 1.16 -4.55
CA ASP A 111 35.76 0.55 -4.07
C ASP A 111 36.11 1.02 -2.66
N GLN A 112 35.96 2.33 -2.37
CA GLN A 112 36.16 2.86 -1.02
C GLN A 112 35.17 2.27 -0.02
N TYR A 113 33.90 2.08 -0.43
CA TYR A 113 32.88 1.47 0.41
C TYR A 113 33.15 -0.03 0.66
N GLU A 114 33.71 -0.74 -0.31
CA GLU A 114 34.06 -2.17 -0.18
C GLU A 114 35.23 -2.40 0.77
N GLN A 115 36.17 -1.45 0.87
CA GLN A 115 37.29 -1.51 1.81
C GLN A 115 36.88 -1.23 3.27
N ARG A 116 35.67 -0.70 3.51
CA ARG A 116 35.19 -0.38 4.86
C ARG A 116 34.73 -1.62 5.60
N THR A 117 35.42 -1.91 6.70
CA THR A 117 35.12 -3.04 7.58
C THR A 117 33.85 -2.81 8.41
N ASP A 118 33.51 -1.56 8.69
CA ASP A 118 32.35 -1.08 9.45
C ASP A 118 31.09 -0.88 8.59
N SER A 119 31.09 -1.36 7.34
CA SER A 119 29.95 -1.23 6.44
C SER A 119 28.92 -2.36 6.63
N VAL A 120 27.64 -2.02 6.49
CA VAL A 120 26.54 -3.01 6.45
C VAL A 120 26.79 -4.07 5.38
N ARG A 121 27.36 -3.68 4.24
CA ARG A 121 27.72 -4.60 3.16
C ARG A 121 28.79 -5.61 3.59
N ASN A 122 29.85 -5.16 4.26
CA ASN A 122 30.88 -6.08 4.75
C ASN A 122 30.33 -7.02 5.83
N TYR A 123 29.46 -6.52 6.72
CA TYR A 123 28.75 -7.35 7.69
C TYR A 123 27.89 -8.44 7.01
N LEU A 124 27.12 -8.08 5.98
CA LEU A 124 26.30 -9.04 5.22
C LEU A 124 27.15 -10.08 4.49
N LYS A 125 28.30 -9.67 3.93
CA LYS A 125 29.25 -10.56 3.24
C LYS A 125 29.92 -11.52 4.21
N GLN A 126 30.45 -11.02 5.33
CA GLN A 126 31.15 -11.81 6.33
C GLN A 126 30.25 -12.86 6.97
N ASN A 127 28.98 -12.52 7.20
CA ASN A 127 28.00 -13.42 7.80
C ASN A 127 27.20 -14.22 6.76
N ARG A 128 27.54 -14.14 5.46
CA ARG A 128 26.86 -14.84 4.36
C ARG A 128 25.34 -14.68 4.39
N LEU A 129 24.85 -13.44 4.51
CA LEU A 129 23.40 -13.18 4.47
C LEU A 129 22.92 -12.81 3.07
N GLY A 130 21.76 -13.37 2.71
CA GLY A 130 21.04 -13.07 1.48
C GLY A 130 21.90 -13.33 0.23
N LYS A 131 22.10 -12.32 -0.59
CA LYS A 131 22.85 -12.41 -1.86
C LYS A 131 24.35 -12.72 -1.72
N TYR A 132 24.87 -12.85 -0.49
CA TYR A 132 26.27 -13.18 -0.23
C TYR A 132 26.47 -14.62 0.26
N ASN A 133 25.40 -15.41 0.34
CA ASN A 133 25.50 -16.85 0.56
C ASN A 133 25.60 -17.57 -0.80
N GLU A 134 26.82 -17.88 -1.23
CA GLU A 134 27.07 -18.48 -2.56
C GLU A 134 26.37 -19.84 -2.72
N GLU A 135 26.38 -20.67 -1.69
CA GLU A 135 25.74 -22.00 -1.72
C GLU A 135 24.22 -21.88 -1.89
N GLU A 136 23.57 -20.97 -1.17
CA GLU A 136 22.12 -20.76 -1.26
C GLU A 136 21.74 -20.13 -2.59
N MET A 137 22.55 -19.22 -3.15
CA MET A 137 22.35 -18.71 -4.50
C MET A 137 22.48 -19.80 -5.56
N GLN A 138 23.51 -20.65 -5.47
CA GLN A 138 23.70 -21.77 -6.39
C GLN A 138 22.53 -22.75 -6.33
N GLN A 139 22.08 -23.12 -5.13
CA GLN A 139 20.90 -23.98 -4.94
C GLN A 139 19.62 -23.34 -5.50
N ALA A 140 19.42 -22.04 -5.26
CA ALA A 140 18.27 -21.31 -5.79
C ALA A 140 18.30 -21.21 -7.32
N GLU A 141 19.47 -21.00 -7.92
CA GLU A 141 19.67 -20.98 -9.36
C GLU A 141 19.45 -22.37 -9.99
N GLU A 142 20.02 -23.41 -9.40
CA GLU A 142 19.80 -24.80 -9.83
C GLU A 142 18.32 -25.17 -9.75
N LYS A 143 17.65 -24.86 -8.64
CA LYS A 143 16.21 -25.08 -8.48
C LYS A 143 15.39 -24.32 -9.53
N ARG A 144 15.74 -23.07 -9.85
CA ARG A 144 15.08 -22.29 -10.91
C ARG A 144 15.30 -22.91 -12.28
N ARG A 145 16.51 -23.41 -12.56
CA ARG A 145 16.83 -24.11 -13.82
C ARG A 145 16.01 -25.39 -13.96
N LEU A 146 16.01 -26.25 -12.94
CA LEU A 146 15.21 -27.47 -12.92
C LEU A 146 13.72 -27.19 -13.10
N GLN A 147 13.20 -26.18 -12.41
CA GLN A 147 11.80 -25.77 -12.54
C GLN A 147 11.49 -25.24 -13.95
N ALA A 148 12.38 -24.46 -14.56
CA ALA A 148 12.22 -23.98 -15.92
C ALA A 148 12.24 -25.12 -16.94
N GLU A 149 13.13 -26.10 -16.78
CA GLU A 149 13.17 -27.31 -17.60
C GLU A 149 11.88 -28.15 -17.45
N GLU A 150 11.34 -28.28 -16.24
CA GLU A 150 10.06 -28.97 -16.01
C GLU A 150 8.88 -28.23 -16.65
N ILE A 151 8.82 -26.90 -16.51
CA ILE A 151 7.81 -26.05 -17.16
C ILE A 151 7.87 -26.24 -18.67
N GLN A 152 9.08 -26.25 -19.24
CA GLN A 152 9.29 -26.43 -20.68
C GLN A 152 8.80 -27.80 -21.15
N LYS A 153 9.18 -28.89 -20.45
CA LYS A 153 8.70 -30.25 -20.77
C LYS A 153 7.19 -30.37 -20.69
N ARG A 154 6.56 -29.77 -19.67
CA ARG A 154 5.10 -29.76 -19.53
C ARG A 154 4.43 -28.95 -20.64
N ALA A 155 5.02 -27.81 -21.03
CA ALA A 155 4.51 -27.00 -22.13
C ALA A 155 4.59 -27.73 -23.47
N GLU A 156 5.62 -28.55 -23.71
CA GLU A 156 5.74 -29.36 -24.94
C GLU A 156 4.63 -30.40 -25.08
N LEU A 157 4.10 -30.92 -23.97
CA LEU A 157 2.93 -31.81 -23.97
C LEU A 157 1.61 -31.07 -24.26
N CYS A 158 1.57 -29.75 -24.03
CA CYS A 158 0.37 -28.91 -24.15
C CYS A 158 0.12 -28.48 -25.60
N VAL A 159 -0.29 -29.42 -26.45
CA VAL A 159 -0.63 -29.14 -27.86
C VAL A 159 -1.94 -28.36 -27.96
N ILE A 160 -1.97 -27.33 -28.80
CA ILE A 160 -3.18 -26.54 -29.06
C ILE A 160 -4.25 -27.43 -29.69
N GLY A 161 -5.48 -27.36 -29.15
CA GLY A 161 -6.61 -28.19 -29.52
C GLY A 161 -6.76 -29.46 -28.69
N ALA A 162 -5.76 -29.83 -27.89
CA ALA A 162 -5.85 -31.00 -27.02
C ALA A 162 -6.78 -30.76 -25.82
N ARG A 163 -7.42 -31.84 -25.37
CA ARG A 163 -8.19 -31.88 -24.12
C ARG A 163 -7.26 -31.91 -22.93
N CYS A 164 -7.67 -31.21 -21.87
CA CYS A 164 -6.89 -31.11 -20.66
C CYS A 164 -7.77 -30.96 -19.42
N GLU A 165 -7.18 -31.31 -18.29
CA GLU A 165 -7.67 -30.99 -16.96
C GLU A 165 -6.70 -30.01 -16.28
N VAL A 166 -7.26 -29.03 -15.59
CA VAL A 166 -6.54 -28.00 -14.87
C VAL A 166 -6.73 -28.19 -13.38
N SER A 167 -5.62 -28.38 -12.66
CA SER A 167 -5.59 -28.47 -11.20
C SER A 167 -4.76 -27.32 -10.62
N VAL A 168 -5.45 -26.40 -9.94
CA VAL A 168 -4.83 -25.26 -9.25
C VAL A 168 -5.15 -25.38 -7.77
N PRO A 169 -4.15 -25.32 -6.86
CA PRO A 169 -4.40 -25.39 -5.43
C PRO A 169 -5.50 -24.43 -4.97
N GLY A 170 -6.45 -24.93 -4.17
CA GLY A 170 -7.57 -24.15 -3.65
C GLY A 170 -8.71 -23.88 -4.64
N ASN A 171 -8.70 -24.49 -5.83
CA ASN A 171 -9.80 -24.43 -6.79
C ASN A 171 -10.22 -25.85 -7.19
N PRO A 172 -11.49 -26.07 -7.60
CA PRO A 172 -11.90 -27.34 -8.17
C PRO A 172 -11.13 -27.63 -9.48
N THR A 173 -11.00 -28.91 -9.80
CA THR A 173 -10.47 -29.35 -11.09
C THR A 173 -11.43 -28.89 -12.19
N ARG A 174 -10.88 -28.42 -13.31
CA ARG A 174 -11.66 -27.88 -14.43
C ARG A 174 -11.16 -28.50 -15.72
N ARG A 175 -12.09 -28.91 -16.58
CA ARG A 175 -11.76 -29.43 -17.91
C ARG A 175 -11.92 -28.36 -18.97
N GLY A 176 -11.19 -28.55 -20.06
CA GLY A 176 -11.22 -27.63 -21.18
C GLY A 176 -10.29 -28.03 -22.31
N THR A 177 -10.17 -27.11 -23.25
CA THR A 177 -9.39 -27.26 -24.47
C THR A 177 -8.26 -26.25 -24.48
N ILE A 178 -7.05 -26.69 -24.80
CA ILE A 178 -5.89 -25.80 -24.91
C ILE A 178 -6.05 -24.93 -26.17
N ARG A 179 -6.02 -23.61 -26.00
CA ARG A 179 -6.13 -22.63 -27.09
C ARG A 179 -4.86 -21.80 -27.29
N TYR A 180 -3.97 -21.77 -26.31
CA TYR A 180 -2.72 -21.01 -26.38
C TYR A 180 -1.61 -21.69 -25.58
N ASN A 181 -0.37 -21.58 -26.06
CA ASN A 181 0.82 -22.12 -25.39
C ASN A 181 2.01 -21.18 -25.66
N GLY A 182 2.40 -20.38 -24.66
CA GLY A 182 3.46 -19.39 -24.84
C GLY A 182 3.57 -18.35 -23.73
N GLN A 183 4.40 -17.34 -23.95
CA GLN A 183 4.57 -16.21 -23.03
C GLN A 183 3.51 -15.13 -23.23
N LEU A 184 3.02 -14.54 -22.14
CA LEU A 184 2.09 -13.42 -22.20
C LEU A 184 2.85 -12.09 -22.15
N GLU A 185 2.27 -11.07 -22.77
CA GLU A 185 2.85 -9.73 -22.82
C GLU A 185 2.68 -9.07 -21.45
N GLY A 186 3.77 -8.53 -20.90
CA GLY A 186 3.77 -7.95 -19.56
C GLY A 186 3.67 -8.98 -18.41
N LYS A 187 3.83 -10.28 -18.69
CA LYS A 187 3.93 -11.32 -17.65
C LYS A 187 5.20 -12.15 -17.86
N ASN A 188 5.88 -12.45 -16.76
CA ASN A 188 7.04 -13.33 -16.78
C ASN A 188 6.57 -14.78 -16.66
N GLY A 189 7.18 -15.68 -17.44
CA GLY A 189 6.91 -17.11 -17.43
C GLY A 189 6.14 -17.61 -18.65
N HIS A 190 5.97 -18.92 -18.71
CA HIS A 190 5.24 -19.62 -19.77
C HIS A 190 3.83 -19.94 -19.31
N PHE A 191 2.85 -19.75 -20.19
CA PHE A 191 1.43 -19.89 -19.87
C PHE A 191 0.70 -20.76 -20.89
N ILE A 192 -0.24 -21.55 -20.39
CA ILE A 192 -1.20 -22.29 -21.21
C ILE A 192 -2.53 -21.56 -21.10
N GLY A 193 -3.06 -21.11 -22.24
CA GLY A 193 -4.39 -20.55 -22.36
C GLY A 193 -5.40 -21.64 -22.67
N ILE A 194 -6.46 -21.70 -21.87
CA ILE A 194 -7.44 -22.78 -21.87
C ILE A 194 -8.82 -22.17 -21.99
N GLU A 195 -9.62 -22.73 -22.89
CA GLU A 195 -11.06 -22.54 -22.95
C GLU A 195 -11.70 -23.67 -22.13
N TYR A 196 -12.24 -23.33 -20.97
CA TYR A 196 -12.96 -24.27 -20.10
C TYR A 196 -14.29 -24.68 -20.73
N ASP A 197 -14.82 -25.84 -20.33
CA ASP A 197 -16.15 -26.28 -20.77
C ASP A 197 -17.27 -25.53 -20.07
N GLU A 198 -16.99 -25.02 -18.87
CA GLU A 198 -17.89 -24.31 -17.98
C GLU A 198 -17.42 -22.86 -17.75
N PRO A 199 -18.30 -21.94 -17.30
CA PRO A 199 -17.97 -20.54 -17.03
C PRO A 199 -17.13 -20.35 -15.75
N LEU A 200 -16.10 -21.18 -15.57
CA LEU A 200 -15.18 -21.20 -14.43
C LEU A 200 -13.82 -20.53 -14.73
N GLY A 201 -13.71 -19.89 -15.88
CA GLY A 201 -12.59 -19.06 -16.29
C GLY A 201 -12.61 -17.66 -15.68
N LYS A 202 -11.61 -16.86 -16.06
CA LYS A 202 -11.38 -15.50 -15.55
C LYS A 202 -11.47 -14.43 -16.63
N ASN A 203 -11.43 -14.83 -17.89
CA ASN A 203 -11.37 -13.93 -19.04
C ASN A 203 -12.07 -14.55 -20.26
N ASN A 204 -11.99 -13.86 -21.40
CA ASN A 204 -12.53 -14.26 -22.70
C ASN A 204 -11.42 -14.62 -23.71
N GLY A 205 -10.24 -15.01 -23.23
CA GLY A 205 -9.05 -15.29 -24.05
C GLY A 205 -8.14 -14.08 -24.29
N SER A 206 -8.43 -12.95 -23.63
CA SER A 206 -7.58 -11.75 -23.62
C SER A 206 -6.95 -11.46 -22.25
N VAL A 207 -5.76 -10.87 -22.24
CA VAL A 207 -5.07 -10.37 -21.03
C VAL A 207 -4.53 -8.98 -21.32
N ALA A 208 -4.82 -8.03 -20.43
CA ALA A 208 -4.34 -6.64 -20.53
C ALA A 208 -4.59 -5.96 -21.90
N GLY A 209 -5.74 -6.24 -22.52
CA GLY A 209 -6.13 -5.66 -23.81
C GLY A 209 -5.59 -6.39 -25.05
N LYS A 210 -4.73 -7.42 -24.88
CA LYS A 210 -4.26 -8.27 -25.97
C LYS A 210 -5.04 -9.58 -26.02
N ALA A 211 -5.60 -9.90 -27.19
CA ALA A 211 -6.25 -11.18 -27.44
C ALA A 211 -5.22 -12.26 -27.81
N TYR A 212 -5.30 -13.41 -27.15
CA TYR A 212 -4.47 -14.59 -27.45
C TYR A 212 -5.30 -15.71 -28.09
N PHE A 213 -6.54 -15.86 -27.64
CA PHE A 213 -7.55 -16.73 -28.23
C PHE A 213 -8.95 -16.11 -28.01
N SER A 214 -9.98 -16.71 -28.60
CA SER A 214 -11.37 -16.28 -28.46
C SER A 214 -12.18 -17.36 -27.74
N CYS A 215 -12.97 -16.95 -26.75
CA CYS A 215 -13.96 -17.79 -26.06
C CYS A 215 -15.03 -16.91 -25.41
N ALA A 216 -16.09 -17.53 -24.88
CA ALA A 216 -17.14 -16.82 -24.16
C ALA A 216 -16.60 -16.14 -22.88
N PRO A 217 -17.25 -15.06 -22.39
CA PRO A 217 -16.87 -14.42 -21.13
C PRO A 217 -16.88 -15.43 -19.97
N ASN A 218 -15.81 -15.44 -19.17
CA ASN A 218 -15.57 -16.39 -18.08
C ASN A 218 -15.31 -17.84 -18.52
N TYR A 219 -15.00 -18.11 -19.79
CA TYR A 219 -14.56 -19.44 -20.23
C TYR A 219 -13.04 -19.51 -20.43
N GLY A 220 -12.36 -18.37 -20.52
CA GLY A 220 -10.91 -18.31 -20.73
C GLY A 220 -10.12 -18.29 -19.42
N GLY A 221 -9.02 -19.04 -19.38
CA GLY A 221 -8.04 -19.01 -18.29
C GLY A 221 -6.61 -19.09 -18.81
N PHE A 222 -5.66 -18.49 -18.08
CA PHE A 222 -4.23 -18.69 -18.29
C PHE A 222 -3.62 -19.28 -17.02
N VAL A 223 -2.95 -20.41 -17.16
CA VAL A 223 -2.32 -21.14 -16.04
C VAL A 223 -0.89 -21.54 -16.38
N SER A 224 -0.11 -21.90 -15.35
CA SER A 224 1.22 -22.48 -15.57
C SER A 224 1.09 -23.87 -16.21
N PRO A 225 2.01 -24.27 -17.12
CA PRO A 225 2.07 -25.64 -17.62
C PRO A 225 2.10 -26.72 -16.53
N LEU A 226 2.61 -26.41 -15.34
CA LEU A 226 2.64 -27.34 -14.19
C LEU A 226 1.24 -27.68 -13.65
N SER A 227 0.24 -26.85 -13.93
CA SER A 227 -1.14 -27.02 -13.48
C SER A 227 -2.03 -27.73 -14.51
N VAL A 228 -1.46 -28.18 -15.64
CA VAL A 228 -2.21 -28.75 -16.76
C VAL A 228 -1.82 -30.22 -16.96
N THR A 229 -2.84 -31.07 -16.98
CA THR A 229 -2.72 -32.47 -17.39
C THR A 229 -3.41 -32.64 -18.73
N VAL A 230 -2.64 -32.96 -19.77
CA VAL A 230 -3.17 -33.26 -21.11
C VAL A 230 -3.58 -34.72 -21.16
N GLY A 231 -4.75 -35.01 -21.72
CA GLY A 231 -5.27 -36.37 -21.77
C GLY A 231 -6.68 -36.45 -22.35
N ASP A 232 -7.26 -37.65 -22.28
CA ASP A 232 -8.64 -37.87 -22.70
C ASP A 232 -9.61 -37.44 -21.59
N PHE A 233 -9.93 -36.16 -21.60
CA PHE A 233 -10.85 -35.53 -20.65
C PHE A 233 -12.07 -35.01 -21.42
N PRO A 234 -13.05 -35.87 -21.77
CA PRO A 234 -14.26 -35.41 -22.45
C PRO A 234 -15.04 -34.42 -21.57
N PRO A 235 -15.86 -33.53 -22.18
CA PRO A 235 -16.80 -32.69 -21.44
C PRO A 235 -17.69 -33.55 -20.53
N GLU A 236 -18.01 -33.05 -19.35
CA GLU A 236 -18.97 -33.74 -18.47
C GLU A 236 -20.39 -33.45 -18.98
N ASP A 237 -21.11 -34.49 -19.39
CA ASP A 237 -22.52 -34.40 -19.71
C ASP A 237 -23.31 -34.35 -18.39
N PHE A 238 -23.77 -33.15 -18.02
CA PHE A 238 -24.76 -33.00 -16.95
C PHE A 238 -26.13 -33.44 -17.49
N ASN A 239 -26.40 -34.74 -17.43
CA ASN A 239 -27.77 -35.23 -17.55
C ASN A 239 -28.56 -34.74 -16.32
N LEU A 240 -29.31 -33.66 -16.52
CA LEU A 240 -30.24 -33.06 -15.55
C LEU A 240 -31.46 -33.96 -15.23
N ASP A 241 -31.52 -35.17 -15.77
CA ASP A 241 -32.64 -36.11 -15.59
C ASP A 241 -32.50 -37.01 -14.34
N ASP A 242 -31.36 -37.00 -13.63
CA ASP A 242 -31.12 -37.87 -12.45
C ASP A 242 -31.52 -37.21 -11.09
N GLU A 243 -32.06 -35.99 -11.07
CA GLU A 243 -32.55 -35.32 -9.84
C GLU A 243 -34.00 -34.77 -9.99
N LEU A 244 -34.95 -35.63 -10.36
CA LEU A 244 -36.40 -35.34 -10.29
C LEU A 244 -37.18 -36.37 -9.46
#